data_AF-A0A813PVV5-F1
#
_entry.id   AF-A0A813PVV5-F1
#
_cell.length_a   1.000
_cell.length_b   1.000
_cell.length_c   1.000
_cell.angle_alpha   90.00
_cell.angle_beta   90.00
_cell.angle_gamma   90.00
#
_symmetry.space_group_name_H-M   'P 1'
#
loop_
_entity.id
_entity.type
_entity.pdbx_description
1 polymer ?
#
loop_
_entity_poly.entity_id
_entity_poly.type
_entity_poly.pdbx_seq_one_letter_code
_entity_poly.pdbx_strand_id
1 'polypeptide(L)'
;MGGVQHPHNVTRTVSGGLYYLVIVDQNTNRFIGSSPYGYRCLVGCSQQAGSTSSQLNQPYSMSFDNQENIYIKDKNNARVQMFNLIQIQIPAISFMNIIFIIYILHKILS
;
A
#
# COMPACT_ATOMS: atom_id res chain seq x y z
N MET A 1 1.18 -14.86 -8.64
CA MET A 1 1.50 -13.51 -8.13
C MET A 1 2.98 -13.50 -7.78
N GLY A 2 3.79 -12.66 -8.45
CA GLY A 2 5.24 -12.66 -8.33
C GLY A 2 5.70 -12.02 -7.01
N GLY A 3 6.54 -12.75 -6.26
CA GLY A 3 7.12 -12.31 -5.00
C GLY A 3 8.05 -11.10 -5.14
N VAL A 4 8.75 -10.76 -4.07
CA VAL A 4 9.80 -9.72 -4.05
C VAL A 4 10.95 -10.19 -4.93
N GLN A 5 11.39 -9.37 -5.90
CA GLN A 5 12.41 -9.78 -6.86
C GLN A 5 13.78 -9.18 -6.55
N HIS A 6 13.85 -7.87 -6.28
CA HIS A 6 15.10 -7.17 -6.04
C HIS A 6 14.95 -6.16 -4.89
N PRO A 7 14.87 -6.64 -3.63
CA PRO A 7 14.72 -5.77 -2.49
C PRO A 7 15.99 -4.95 -2.27
N HIS A 8 15.86 -3.64 -2.18
CA HIS A 8 16.96 -2.74 -1.83
C HIS A 8 16.87 -2.24 -0.38
N ASN A 9 15.65 -2.02 0.11
CA ASN A 9 15.42 -1.53 1.47
C ASN A 9 14.15 -2.16 2.06
N VAL A 10 14.13 -2.39 3.36
CA VAL A 10 12.97 -2.90 4.11
C VAL A 10 12.82 -2.09 5.39
N THR A 11 11.58 -1.77 5.74
CA THR A 11 11.27 -1.13 7.02
C THR A 11 10.03 -1.73 7.65
N ARG A 12 10.00 -1.71 8.97
CA ARG A 12 8.85 -2.15 9.75
C ARG A 12 7.88 -0.98 9.86
N THR A 13 6.61 -1.22 9.52
CA THR A 13 5.57 -0.26 9.90
C THR A 13 5.01 -0.66 11.27
N VAL A 14 4.77 0.31 12.14
CA VAL A 14 4.21 0.06 13.46
C VAL A 14 3.09 1.05 13.74
N SER A 15 1.95 0.47 14.14
CA SER A 15 0.79 1.10 14.78
C SER A 15 -0.36 1.58 13.87
N GLY A 16 -1.13 0.61 13.37
CA GLY A 16 -2.48 0.81 12.82
C GLY A 16 -2.79 -0.05 11.59
N GLY A 17 -1.75 -0.43 10.83
CA GLY A 17 -1.88 -1.02 9.49
C GLY A 17 -1.69 -2.54 9.37
N LEU A 18 -2.36 -3.11 8.36
CA LEU A 18 -2.41 -4.54 7.97
C LEU A 18 -1.07 -5.17 7.56
N TYR A 19 0.00 -4.38 7.44
CA TYR A 19 1.29 -4.81 6.91
C TYR A 19 2.36 -4.78 8.01
N TYR A 20 3.28 -5.75 8.02
CA TYR A 20 4.38 -5.83 8.98
C TYR A 20 5.67 -5.23 8.43
N LEU A 21 5.90 -5.43 7.14
CA LEU A 21 7.09 -4.97 6.43
C LEU A 21 6.66 -4.23 5.19
N VAL A 22 7.30 -3.12 4.91
CA VAL A 22 7.27 -2.49 3.60
C VAL A 22 8.65 -2.68 2.97
N ILE A 23 8.67 -3.06 1.71
CA ILE A 23 9.88 -3.46 0.97
C ILE A 23 9.95 -2.62 -0.30
N VAL A 24 11.13 -2.06 -0.57
CA VAL A 24 11.46 -1.36 -1.80
C VAL A 24 12.01 -2.38 -2.79
N ASP A 25 11.23 -2.73 -3.80
CA ASP A 25 11.63 -3.64 -4.89
C ASP A 25 12.13 -2.77 -6.05
N GLN A 26 13.42 -2.40 -6.00
CA GLN A 26 14.01 -1.30 -6.77
C GLN A 26 13.95 -1.57 -8.28
N ASN A 27 14.38 -2.75 -8.73
CA ASN A 27 14.48 -3.04 -10.17
C ASN A 27 13.10 -3.25 -10.81
N THR A 28 12.09 -3.58 -10.02
CA THR A 28 10.70 -3.66 -10.48
C THR A 28 9.90 -2.38 -10.22
N ASN A 29 10.58 -1.30 -9.80
CA ASN A 29 10.02 0.04 -9.63
C ASN A 29 8.78 0.08 -8.72
N ARG A 30 8.75 -0.70 -7.64
CA ARG A 30 7.56 -0.82 -6.80
C ARG A 30 7.87 -0.94 -5.31
N PHE A 31 6.83 -0.71 -4.52
CA PHE A 31 6.81 -0.94 -3.08
C PHE A 31 5.83 -2.05 -2.74
N ILE A 32 6.24 -2.93 -1.83
CA ILE A 32 5.48 -4.13 -1.45
C ILE A 32 5.26 -4.12 0.06
N GLY A 33 4.02 -4.31 0.50
CA GLY A 33 3.65 -4.57 1.88
C GLY A 33 3.51 -6.07 2.15
N SER A 34 4.08 -6.56 3.25
CA SER A 34 3.89 -7.93 3.76
C SER A 34 2.80 -7.96 4.81
N SER A 35 1.86 -8.89 4.70
CA SER A 35 0.76 -9.11 5.65
C SER A 35 0.67 -10.60 6.02
N PRO A 36 -0.16 -11.03 6.99
CA PRO A 36 -0.43 -12.45 7.23
C PRO A 36 -0.91 -13.21 5.99
N TYR A 37 -1.56 -12.50 5.06
CA TYR A 37 -2.13 -13.05 3.83
C TYR A 37 -1.14 -13.03 2.65
N GLY A 38 0.12 -12.66 2.90
CA GLY A 38 1.17 -12.57 1.88
C GLY A 38 1.55 -11.14 1.49
N TYR A 39 2.21 -11.02 0.34
CA TYR A 39 2.75 -9.77 -0.19
C TYR A 39 1.76 -9.07 -1.13
N ARG A 40 1.57 -7.76 -0.94
CA ARG A 40 0.74 -6.91 -1.80
C ARG A 40 1.57 -5.74 -2.32
N CYS A 41 1.40 -5.41 -3.60
CA CYS A 41 1.95 -4.17 -4.11
C CYS A 41 1.16 -2.95 -3.58
N LEU A 42 1.89 -1.94 -3.10
CA LEU A 42 1.32 -0.69 -2.58
C LEU A 42 1.44 0.46 -3.59
N VAL A 43 2.58 0.57 -4.29
CA VAL A 43 2.91 1.64 -5.25
C VAL A 43 3.71 1.04 -6.41
N GLY A 44 3.53 1.52 -7.64
CA GLY A 44 4.31 1.07 -8.81
C GLY A 44 3.90 -0.31 -9.34
N CYS A 45 2.64 -0.72 -9.14
CA CYS A 45 2.19 -2.09 -9.41
C CYS A 45 2.16 -2.50 -10.88
N SER A 46 2.26 -1.53 -11.80
CA SER A 46 2.49 -1.79 -13.22
C SER A 46 3.89 -2.36 -13.50
N GLN A 47 4.82 -2.30 -12.55
CA GLN A 47 6.22 -2.72 -12.68
C GLN A 47 6.98 -2.00 -13.80
N GLN A 48 6.47 -0.85 -14.24
CA GLN A 48 7.07 -0.03 -15.27
C GLN A 48 7.65 1.24 -14.66
N ALA A 49 8.87 1.58 -15.08
CA ALA A 49 9.47 2.85 -14.75
C ALA A 49 8.64 4.00 -15.35
N GLY A 50 8.44 5.07 -14.60
CA GLY A 50 7.72 6.24 -15.09
C GLY A 50 7.76 7.41 -14.11
N SER A 51 7.27 8.56 -14.56
CA SER A 51 7.33 9.84 -13.83
C SER A 51 5.95 10.33 -13.36
N THR A 52 4.89 9.58 -13.61
CA THR A 52 3.54 9.91 -13.10
C THR A 52 3.46 9.73 -11.58
N SER A 53 2.38 10.21 -10.95
CA SER A 53 2.19 10.14 -9.50
C SER A 53 2.05 8.72 -8.94
N SER A 54 1.72 7.73 -9.79
CA SER A 54 1.56 6.32 -9.41
C SER A 54 2.73 5.43 -9.83
N GLN A 55 3.69 6.00 -10.57
CA GLN A 55 4.89 5.31 -11.05
C GLN A 55 6.14 5.79 -10.31
N LEU A 56 7.16 4.94 -10.36
CA LEU A 56 8.48 5.15 -9.76
C LEU A 56 9.54 4.80 -10.79
N ASN A 57 10.78 5.20 -10.55
CA ASN A 57 11.93 4.88 -11.38
C ASN A 57 13.16 4.66 -10.48
N GLN A 58 13.48 3.39 -10.26
CA GLN A 58 14.51 2.91 -9.33
C GLN A 58 14.40 3.56 -7.95
N PRO A 59 13.28 3.36 -7.22
CA PRO A 59 13.16 3.87 -5.87
C PRO A 59 14.25 3.27 -4.97
N TYR A 60 14.84 4.11 -4.12
CA TYR A 60 16.02 3.71 -3.34
C TYR A 60 15.70 3.43 -1.87
N SER A 61 14.91 4.30 -1.24
CA SER A 61 14.59 4.21 0.18
C SER A 61 13.24 4.86 0.48
N MET A 62 12.75 4.65 1.71
CA MET A 62 11.56 5.30 2.23
C MET A 62 11.68 5.64 3.71
N SER A 63 10.83 6.55 4.19
CA SER A 63 10.57 6.78 5.61
C SER A 63 9.09 7.01 5.88
N PHE A 64 8.71 6.92 7.14
CA PHE A 64 7.35 7.12 7.63
C PHE A 64 7.30 8.37 8.50
N ASP A 65 6.21 9.12 8.45
CA ASP A 65 5.89 10.11 9.47
C ASP A 65 4.98 9.52 10.56
N ASN A 66 4.64 10.33 11.56
CA ASN A 66 3.78 9.93 12.68
C ASN A 66 2.31 9.72 12.25
N GLN A 67 1.94 10.09 11.02
CA GLN A 67 0.63 9.88 10.43
C GLN A 67 0.64 8.70 9.44
N GLU A 68 1.66 7.83 9.49
CA GLU A 68 1.85 6.68 8.60
C GLU A 68 1.91 7.04 7.10
N ASN A 69 2.25 8.28 6.75
CA ASN A 69 2.53 8.64 5.37
C ASN A 69 3.92 8.11 4.98
N ILE A 70 4.03 7.53 3.79
CA ILE A 70 5.29 7.05 3.25
C ILE A 70 5.89 8.11 2.35
N TYR A 71 7.14 8.48 2.64
CA TYR A 71 7.97 9.30 1.79
C TYR A 71 8.98 8.43 1.04
N ILE A 72 8.97 8.50 -0.27
CA ILE A 72 9.74 7.64 -1.17
C ILE A 72 10.77 8.46 -1.91
N LYS A 73 12.05 8.05 -1.85
CA LYS A 73 13.10 8.60 -2.72
C LYS A 73 13.05 7.91 -4.07
N ASP A 74 12.47 8.60 -5.04
CA ASP A 74 12.30 8.15 -6.43
C ASP A 74 13.53 8.60 -7.26
N LYS A 75 14.62 7.83 -7.12
CA LYS A 75 15.99 8.26 -7.41
C LYS A 75 16.16 8.79 -8.83
N ASN A 76 15.76 8.03 -9.85
CA ASN A 76 16.02 8.41 -11.24
C ASN A 76 15.09 9.52 -11.73
N ASN A 77 13.99 9.75 -11.03
CA ASN A 77 13.12 10.90 -11.27
C ASN A 77 13.55 12.14 -10.45
N ALA A 78 14.64 12.06 -9.68
CA ALA A 78 15.17 13.14 -8.86
C ALA A 78 14.13 13.82 -7.95
N ARG A 79 13.20 13.04 -7.39
CA ARG A 79 12.09 13.55 -6.56
C ARG A 79 11.86 12.73 -5.30
N VAL A 80 11.10 13.32 -4.38
CA VAL A 80 10.48 12.62 -3.27
C VAL A 80 8.96 12.62 -3.48
N GLN A 81 8.32 11.46 -3.37
CA GLN A 81 6.86 11.34 -3.41
C GLN A 81 6.33 10.93 -2.04
N MET A 82 5.16 11.46 -1.68
CA MET A 82 4.45 11.10 -0.46
C MET A 82 3.19 10.31 -0.82
N PHE A 83 2.98 9.19 -0.12
CA PHE A 83 1.82 8.33 -0.26
C PHE A 83 1.14 8.16 1.08
N ASN A 84 -0.14 8.49 1.13
CA ASN A 84 -0.97 8.23 2.29
C ASN A 84 -1.44 6.77 2.23
N LEU A 85 -0.94 5.91 3.13
CA LEU A 85 -1.39 4.52 3.20
C LEU A 85 -2.74 4.35 3.90
N ILE A 86 -3.15 5.34 4.71
CA ILE A 86 -4.42 5.35 5.44
C ILE A 86 -5.60 5.54 4.46
N GLN A 87 -5.39 6.21 3.31
CA GLN A 87 -6.40 6.31 2.25
C GLN A 87 -6.57 5.03 1.43
N ILE A 88 -5.72 4.02 1.59
CA ILE A 88 -5.96 2.67 1.04
C ILE A 88 -6.82 1.86 2.04
N GLN A 89 -7.77 2.53 2.70
CA GLN A 89 -8.80 1.88 3.48
C GLN A 89 -9.78 1.20 2.53
N ILE A 90 -9.73 -0.14 2.59
CA ILE A 90 -10.83 -1.10 2.44
C ILE A 90 -11.74 -0.85 1.23
N PRO A 91 -11.77 -1.71 0.19
CA PRO A 91 -12.82 -1.58 -0.83
C PRO A 91 -14.16 -1.65 -0.11
N ALA A 92 -14.88 -0.53 0.02
CA ALA A 92 -16.31 -0.34 0.31
C ALA A 92 -17.10 -1.39 1.15
N ILE A 93 -16.47 -2.23 1.98
CA ILE A 93 -17.11 -3.41 2.58
C ILE A 93 -17.59 -3.13 4.01
N SER A 94 -17.20 -2.04 4.66
CA SER A 94 -17.57 -1.80 6.07
C SER A 94 -18.88 -1.04 6.30
N PHE A 95 -19.54 -0.47 5.27
CA PHE A 95 -20.82 0.21 5.46
C PHE A 95 -22.02 -0.51 4.83
N MET A 96 -21.80 -1.32 3.78
CA MET A 96 -22.89 -2.07 3.13
C MET A 96 -23.36 -3.28 3.95
N ASN A 97 -22.48 -3.93 4.73
CA ASN A 97 -22.85 -5.13 5.49
C ASN A 97 -23.77 -4.84 6.69
N ILE A 98 -23.54 -3.73 7.41
CA ILE A 98 -24.37 -3.38 8.57
C ILE A 98 -25.76 -2.94 8.11
N ILE A 99 -25.85 -2.11 7.06
CA ILE A 99 -27.14 -1.65 6.52
C ILE A 99 -27.94 -2.81 5.92
N PHE A 100 -27.29 -3.75 5.22
CA PHE A 100 -27.97 -4.93 4.67
C PHE A 100 -28.48 -5.88 5.75
N ILE A 101 -27.70 -6.11 6.81
CA ILE A 101 -28.11 -6.93 7.97
C ILE A 101 -29.29 -6.29 8.70
N ILE A 102 -29.27 -4.98 8.94
CA ILE A 102 -30.38 -4.26 9.58
C ILE A 102 -31.63 -4.28 8.70
N TYR A 103 -31.48 -4.10 7.38
CA TYR A 103 -32.59 -4.20 6.42
C TYR A 103 -33.23 -5.60 6.44
N ILE A 104 -32.42 -6.66 6.42
CA ILE A 104 -32.91 -8.04 6.51
C ILE A 104 -33.58 -8.32 7.86
N LEU A 105 -33.00 -7.88 8.98
CA LEU A 105 -33.61 -8.02 10.31
C LEU A 105 -34.95 -7.31 10.42
N HIS A 106 -35.06 -6.09 9.88
CA HIS A 106 -36.32 -5.35 9.87
C HIS A 106 -37.39 -6.08 9.06
N LYS A 107 -37.03 -6.65 7.90
CA LYS A 107 -37.95 -7.40 7.03
C LYS A 107 -38.37 -8.78 7.56
N ILE A 108 -37.58 -9.37 8.45
CA ILE A 108 -37.88 -10.66 9.09
C ILE A 108 -38.72 -10.48 10.36
N LEU A 109 -38.65 -9.30 10.99
CA LEU A 109 -39.37 -8.97 12.23
C LEU A 109 -40.70 -8.23 12.00
N SER A 110 -41.05 -7.94 10.74
CA SER A 110 -42.30 -7.30 10.31
C SER A 110 -43.15 -8.27 9.48
#